data_AF-A0A967EU75-F1
#
_entry.id   AF-A0A967EU75-F1
#
_cell.length_a   1.000
_cell.length_b   1.000
_cell.length_c   1.000
_cell.angle_alpha   90.00
_cell.angle_beta   90.00
_cell.angle_gamma   90.00
#
_symmetry.space_group_name_H-M   'P 1'
#
loop_
_entity.id
_entity.type
_entity.pdbx_description
1 polymer ?
#
loop_
_entity_poly.entity_id
_entity_poly.type
_entity_poly.pdbx_seq_one_letter_code
_entity_poly.pdbx_strand_id
1 'polypeptide(L)' 'MDIKEIKKISKKELKMRLTEKRSKLRKFKFDVESRHLKNVRAIRKVKKDIARISTILNKAKKIK' A
#
# COMPACT_ATOMS: atom_id res chain seq x y z
N MET A 1 8.72 4.40 -2.41
CA MET A 1 7.85 4.44 -3.60
C MET A 1 7.60 5.88 -3.96
N ASP A 2 8.02 6.24 -5.17
CA ASP A 2 7.87 7.57 -5.72
C ASP A 2 6.55 7.70 -6.47
N ILE A 3 5.92 8.87 -6.35
CA ILE A 3 4.58 9.16 -6.90
C ILE A 3 4.57 9.09 -8.43
N LYS A 4 5.73 9.34 -9.07
CA LYS A 4 5.89 9.35 -10.54
C LYS A 4 5.74 7.95 -11.15
N GLU A 5 6.24 6.90 -10.50
CA GLU A 5 6.13 5.52 -10.98
C GLU A 5 4.69 5.00 -10.87
N ILE A 6 4.02 5.31 -9.76
CA ILE A 6 2.64 4.88 -9.50
C ILE A 6 1.66 5.50 -10.51
N LYS A 7 1.99 6.67 -11.07
CA LYS A 7 1.18 7.33 -12.11
C LYS A 7 1.33 6.70 -13.50
N LYS A 8 2.46 6.04 -13.79
CA LYS A 8 2.70 5.33 -15.07
C LYS A 8 2.05 3.93 -15.10
N ILE A 9 1.81 3.34 -13.93
CA ILE A 9 1.25 2.00 -13.80
C ILE A 9 -0.26 2.01 -14.06
N SER A 10 -0.75 1.01 -14.80
CA SER A 10 -2.17 0.90 -15.15
C SER A 10 -3.07 0.73 -13.92
N LYS A 11 -4.30 1.25 -14.00
CA LYS A 11 -5.32 1.15 -12.93
C LYS A 11 -5.53 -0.30 -12.44
N LYS A 12 -5.40 -1.29 -13.32
CA LYS A 12 -5.54 -2.72 -12.99
C LYS A 12 -4.41 -3.21 -12.09
N GLU A 13 -3.18 -2.84 -12.42
CA GLU A 13 -1.99 -3.23 -11.67
C GLU A 13 -1.87 -2.48 -10.34
N LEU A 14 -2.35 -1.23 -10.27
CA LEU A 14 -2.50 -0.51 -9.00
C LEU A 14 -3.44 -1.23 -8.02
N LYS A 15 -4.56 -1.78 -8.52
CA LYS A 15 -5.48 -2.58 -7.70
C LYS A 15 -4.82 -3.87 -7.21
N MET A 16 -4.04 -4.56 -8.06
CA MET A 16 -3.29 -5.77 -7.67
C MET A 16 -2.23 -5.44 -6.60
N ARG A 17 -1.44 -4.38 -6.77
CA ARG A 17 -0.46 -3.98 -5.74
C ARG A 17 -1.15 -3.57 -4.43
N LEU A 18 -2.35 -3.01 -4.51
CA LEU A 18 -3.13 -2.64 -3.33
C LEU A 18 -3.61 -3.89 -2.56
N THR A 19 -4.08 -4.93 -3.26
CA THR A 19 -4.48 -6.20 -2.62
C THR A 19 -3.28 -6.92 -2.00
N GLU A 20 -2.14 -6.98 -2.69
CA GLU A 20 -0.91 -7.54 -2.13
C GLU A 20 -0.45 -6.80 -0.86
N LYS A 21 -0.44 -5.47 -0.88
CA LYS A 21 -0.03 -4.68 0.29
C LYS A 21 -0.98 -4.83 1.47
N ARG A 22 -2.29 -4.99 1.21
CA ARG A 22 -3.27 -5.32 2.26
C ARG A 22 -3.01 -6.71 2.86
N SER A 23 -2.68 -7.70 2.03
CA SER A 23 -2.29 -9.03 2.52
C SER A 23 -1.00 -9.00 3.33
N LYS A 24 0.02 -8.24 2.90
CA LYS A 24 1.23 -8.00 3.69
C LYS A 24 0.91 -7.31 5.01
N LEU A 25 0.00 -6.33 5.02
CA LEU A 25 -0.43 -5.66 6.26
C LEU A 25 -1.10 -6.63 7.24
N ARG A 26 -1.88 -7.60 6.75
CA ARG A 26 -2.45 -8.67 7.60
C ARG A 26 -1.37 -9.53 8.21
N LYS A 27 -0.41 -10.02 7.42
CA LYS A 27 0.74 -10.78 7.94
C LYS A 27 1.50 -9.99 9.02
N PHE A 28 1.78 -8.72 8.75
CA PHE A 28 2.41 -7.85 9.74
C PHE A 28 1.57 -7.67 11.02
N LYS A 29 0.24 -7.66 10.95
CA LYS A 29 -0.59 -7.61 12.16
C LYS A 29 -0.44 -8.88 13.01
N PHE A 30 -0.49 -10.05 12.37
CA PHE A 30 -0.26 -11.34 13.04
C PHE A 30 1.14 -11.41 13.66
N ASP A 31 2.15 -10.96 12.92
CA ASP A 31 3.54 -10.92 13.41
C ASP A 31 3.71 -9.96 14.62
N VAL A 32 2.93 -8.86 14.67
CA VAL A 32 2.96 -7.91 15.81
C VAL A 32 2.36 -8.55 17.04
N GLU A 33 1.25 -9.26 16.85
CA GLU A 33 0.52 -9.95 17.91
C GLU A 33 1.34 -11.09 18.51
N SER A 34 2.15 -11.76 17.66
CA SER A 34 3.15 -12.75 18.07
C SER A 34 4.37 -12.16 18.81
N ARG A 35 4.44 -10.83 19.01
CA ARG A 35 5.55 -10.09 19.68
C ARG A 35 6.96 -10.34 19.12
N HIS A 36 7.08 -10.99 17.98
CA HIS A 36 8.36 -11.31 17.33
C HIS A 36 8.90 -10.19 16.42
N LEU A 37 8.19 -9.05 16.34
CA LEU A 37 8.41 -8.08 15.28
C LEU A 37 9.42 -6.98 15.67
N LYS A 38 10.69 -7.19 15.31
CA LYS A 38 11.78 -6.20 15.47
C LYS A 38 11.57 -4.92 14.64
N ASN A 39 10.67 -4.93 13.63
CA ASN A 39 10.57 -3.90 12.59
C ASN A 39 9.18 -3.24 12.47
N VAL A 40 8.70 -2.63 13.56
CA VAL A 40 7.44 -1.84 13.60
C VAL A 40 7.39 -0.74 12.52
N ARG A 41 8.55 -0.18 12.13
CA ARG A 41 8.64 0.85 11.08
C ARG A 41 8.18 0.35 9.70
N ALA A 42 8.27 -0.95 9.40
CA ALA A 42 7.83 -1.51 8.13
C ALA A 42 6.31 -1.36 7.93
N ILE A 43 5.52 -1.53 9.00
CA ILE A 43 4.05 -1.38 8.98
C ILE A 43 3.67 0.03 8.57
N ARG A 44 4.37 1.03 9.11
CA ARG A 44 4.11 2.44 8.82
C ARG A 44 4.45 2.77 7.36
N LYS A 45 5.50 2.18 6.79
CA LYS A 45 5.84 2.29 5.35
C LYS A 45 4.74 1.66 4.48
N VAL A 46 4.29 0.45 4.80
CA VAL A 46 3.21 -0.24 4.07
C VAL A 46 1.90 0.54 4.10
N LYS A 47 1.52 1.10 5.26
CA LYS A 47 0.33 1.98 5.38
C LYS A 47 0.44 3.22 4.51
N LYS A 48 1.60 3.91 4.53
CA LYS A 48 1.84 5.09 3.68
C LYS A 48 1.75 4.74 2.19
N ASP A 49 2.26 3.59 1.79
CA ASP A 49 2.19 3.16 0.41
C ASP A 49 0.76 2.84 -0.04
N ILE A 50 -0.05 2.18 0.80
CA ILE A 50 -1.48 1.93 0.52
C ILE A 50 -2.21 3.26 0.33
N ALA A 51 -1.96 4.23 1.21
CA ALA A 51 -2.56 5.56 1.11
C ALA A 51 -2.20 6.24 -0.21
N ARG A 52 -0.91 6.24 -0.60
CA ARG A 52 -0.46 6.84 -1.88
C ARG A 52 -1.13 6.20 -3.10
N ILE A 53 -1.25 4.87 -3.14
CA ILE A 53 -1.94 4.16 -4.24
C ILE A 53 -3.42 4.56 -4.28
N SER A 54 -4.09 4.59 -3.13
CA SER A 54 -5.50 4.99 -3.02
C SER A 54 -5.73 6.44 -3.48
N THR A 55 -4.84 7.36 -3.08
CA THR A 55 -4.91 8.77 -3.50
C THR A 55 -4.79 8.92 -5.01
N ILE A 56 -3.90 8.17 -5.66
CA ILE A 56 -3.73 8.22 -7.13
C ILE A 56 -4.97 7.68 -7.84
N LEU A 57 -5.54 6.57 -7.35
CA LEU A 57 -6.81 6.04 -7.88
C LEU A 57 -7.95 7.06 -7.76
N ASN A 58 -8.05 7.76 -6.63
CA ASN A 58 -9.05 8.81 -6.44
C ASN A 58 -8.80 10.05 -7.31
N LYS A 59 -7.54 10.50 -7.45
CA LYS A 59 -7.19 11.59 -8.37
C LYS A 59 -7.57 11.24 -9.82
N ALA A 60 -7.34 10.00 -10.24
CA ALA A 60 -7.72 9.52 -11.57
C ALA A 60 -9.25 9.38 -11.78
N LYS A 61 -10.05 9.43 -10.70
CA LYS A 61 -11.51 9.39 -10.75
C LYS A 61 -12.14 10.80 -10.73
N LYS A 62 -11.49 11.77 -10.09
CA LYS A 62 -11.97 13.16 -9.95
C LYS A 62 -11.80 14.06 -11.20
N ILE A 63 -11.09 13.60 -12.23
CA ILE A 63 -10.92 14.34 -13.50
C ILE A 63 -12.05 13.94 -14.47
N LYS A 64 -13.28 13.79 -13.98
CA LYS A 64 -14.44 13.44 -14.80
C LYS A 64 -15.64 14.24 -14.34
#